data_AF-A0A951H5T1-F1
#
_entry.id   AF-A0A951H5T1-F1
#
_cell.length_a   1.000
_cell.length_b   1.000
_cell.length_c   1.000
_cell.angle_alpha   90.00
_cell.angle_beta   90.00
_cell.angle_gamma   90.00
#
_symmetry.space_group_name_H-M   'P 1'
#
loop_
_entity.id
_entity.type
_entity.pdbx_description
1 polymer ?
#
loop_
_entity_poly.entity_id
_entity_poly.type
_entity_poly.pdbx_seq_one_letter_code
_entity_poly.pdbx_strand_id
1 'polypeptide(L)'
;MFSNLRTLAIWFLVIEGVGSLIWWSALILTPASRAAFMFPGTSDATLLAFMGADLILFTGASLLSAYGLQQKRKWAWPVLCLHTGAAVYATLYCLALSLLSGGGWIGTIMMAPCLVVLPYLTWNLYPKDR
;
A
#
# COMPACT_ATOMS: atom_id res chain seq x y z
N MET A 1 -8.75 -17.63 17.53
CA MET A 1 -7.93 -16.41 17.37
C MET A 1 -7.64 -16.05 15.90
N PHE A 2 -7.28 -17.01 15.02
CA PHE A 2 -6.94 -16.74 13.60
C PHE A 2 -8.07 -16.16 12.72
N SER A 3 -9.35 -16.41 13.05
CA SER A 3 -10.48 -15.85 12.29
C SER A 3 -10.52 -14.32 12.35
N ASN A 4 -10.30 -13.74 13.55
CA ASN A 4 -10.38 -12.30 13.75
C ASN A 4 -9.22 -11.57 13.05
N LEU A 5 -8.03 -12.16 13.06
CA LEU A 5 -6.86 -11.60 12.38
C LEU A 5 -7.00 -11.64 10.86
N ARG A 6 -7.53 -12.73 10.30
CA ARG A 6 -7.78 -12.83 8.86
C ARG A 6 -8.83 -11.81 8.42
N THR A 7 -9.92 -11.66 9.17
CA THR A 7 -10.94 -10.64 8.88
C THR A 7 -10.36 -9.23 8.96
N LEU A 8 -9.53 -8.94 9.97
CA LEU A 8 -8.82 -7.66 10.08
C LEU A 8 -7.92 -7.42 8.86
N ALA A 9 -7.15 -8.42 8.44
CA ALA A 9 -6.29 -8.32 7.26
C ALA A 9 -7.09 -8.05 5.98
N ILE A 10 -8.19 -8.77 5.77
CA ILE A 10 -9.06 -8.55 4.62
C ILE A 10 -9.56 -7.12 4.59
N TRP A 11 -10.08 -6.60 5.71
CA TRP A 11 -10.58 -5.22 5.77
C TRP A 11 -9.48 -4.20 5.57
N PHE A 12 -8.31 -4.41 6.17
CA PHE A 12 -7.15 -3.53 5.98
C PHE A 12 -6.77 -3.44 4.51
N LEU A 13 -6.62 -4.59 3.84
CA LEU A 13 -6.27 -4.67 2.42
C LEU A 13 -7.35 -4.07 1.51
N VAL A 14 -8.64 -4.29 1.80
CA VAL A 14 -9.74 -3.67 1.04
C VAL A 14 -9.71 -2.15 1.19
N ILE A 15 -9.54 -1.63 2.41
CA ILE A 15 -9.45 -0.18 2.65
C ILE A 15 -8.23 0.40 1.94
N GLU A 16 -7.09 -0.28 1.98
CA GLU A 16 -5.86 0.15 1.31
C GLU A 16 -6.01 0.17 -0.22
N GLY A 17 -6.53 -0.90 -0.82
CA GLY A 17 -6.72 -1.00 -2.26
C GLY A 17 -7.78 -0.04 -2.79
N VAL A 18 -8.95 0.03 -2.14
CA VAL A 18 -10.01 0.98 -2.52
C VAL A 18 -9.57 2.42 -2.25
N GLY A 19 -8.92 2.67 -1.12
CA GLY A 19 -8.36 3.98 -0.78
C GLY A 19 -7.33 4.45 -1.81
N SER A 20 -6.45 3.55 -2.27
CA SER A 20 -5.49 3.85 -3.33
C SER A 20 -6.17 4.18 -4.66
N LEU A 21 -7.23 3.43 -5.06
CA LEU A 21 -8.01 3.76 -6.26
C LEU A 21 -8.66 5.14 -6.17
N ILE A 22 -9.27 5.46 -5.03
CA ILE A 22 -9.88 6.77 -4.78
C ILE A 22 -8.82 7.87 -4.85
N TRP A 23 -7.67 7.65 -4.22
CA TRP A 23 -6.57 8.60 -4.19
C TRP A 23 -5.99 8.85 -5.59
N TRP A 24 -5.66 7.81 -6.35
CA TRP A 24 -5.17 7.93 -7.73
C TRP A 24 -6.19 8.60 -8.64
N SER A 25 -7.48 8.26 -8.49
CA SER A 25 -8.56 8.91 -9.24
C SER A 25 -8.62 10.41 -8.94
N ALA A 26 -8.48 10.81 -7.67
CA ALA A 26 -8.44 12.22 -7.27
C ALA A 26 -7.23 12.95 -7.88
N LEU A 27 -6.05 12.34 -7.88
CA LEU A 27 -4.84 12.94 -8.47
C LEU A 27 -4.90 13.11 -9.99
N ILE A 28 -5.61 12.22 -10.68
CA ILE A 28 -5.81 12.30 -12.13
C ILE A 28 -6.87 13.34 -12.47
N LEU A 29 -8.04 13.27 -11.82
CA LEU A 29 -9.18 14.14 -12.11
C LEU A 29 -8.96 15.58 -11.63
N THR A 30 -8.18 15.76 -10.55
CA THR A 30 -7.87 17.08 -9.97
C THR A 30 -6.36 17.25 -9.81
N PRO A 31 -5.63 17.65 -10.88
CA PRO A 31 -4.17 17.79 -10.83
C PRO A 31 -3.66 18.73 -9.74
N ALA A 32 -4.41 19.78 -9.39
CA ALA A 32 -4.06 20.71 -8.32
C ALA A 32 -3.89 20.02 -6.94
N SER A 33 -4.54 18.87 -6.72
CA SER A 33 -4.42 18.11 -5.47
C SER A 33 -3.03 17.48 -5.26
N ARG A 34 -2.26 17.30 -6.34
CA ARG A 34 -0.91 16.69 -6.29
C ARG A 34 0.04 17.49 -5.42
N ALA A 35 -0.11 18.81 -5.38
CA ALA A 35 0.74 19.70 -4.60
C ALA A 35 0.80 19.32 -3.10
N ALA A 36 -0.28 18.75 -2.55
CA ALA A 36 -0.33 18.29 -1.17
C ALA A 36 0.52 17.03 -0.90
N PHE A 37 0.83 16.25 -1.94
CA PHE A 37 1.53 14.97 -1.86
C PHE A 37 2.94 15.02 -2.47
N MET A 38 3.32 16.14 -3.08
CA MET A 38 4.62 16.31 -3.70
C MET A 38 5.70 16.65 -2.68
N PHE A 39 6.92 16.22 -2.97
CA PHE A 39 8.11 16.62 -2.24
C PHE A 39 8.63 17.94 -2.81
N PRO A 40 9.08 18.89 -1.97
CA PRO A 40 9.68 20.14 -2.43
C PRO A 40 10.75 19.93 -3.50
N GLY A 41 10.68 20.69 -4.59
CA GLY A 41 11.65 20.63 -5.69
C GLY A 41 11.49 19.44 -6.65
N THR A 42 10.49 18.59 -6.48
CA THR A 42 10.21 17.48 -7.40
C THR A 42 9.21 17.87 -8.49
N SER A 43 9.27 17.16 -9.62
CA SER A 43 8.30 17.31 -10.72
C SER A 43 7.10 16.39 -10.52
N ASP A 44 5.94 16.72 -11.10
CA ASP A 44 4.77 15.83 -11.17
C ASP A 44 5.12 14.43 -11.69
N ALA A 45 6.08 14.34 -12.62
CA ALA A 45 6.51 13.06 -13.19
C ALA A 45 7.06 12.11 -12.12
N THR A 46 7.67 12.63 -11.06
CA THR A 46 8.15 11.82 -9.93
C THR A 46 7.00 11.12 -9.21
N LEU A 47 5.90 11.84 -8.96
CA LEU A 47 4.68 11.27 -8.35
C LEU A 47 4.01 10.29 -9.32
N LEU A 48 3.81 10.70 -10.58
CA LEU A 48 3.11 9.90 -11.58
C LEU A 48 3.86 8.61 -11.97
N ALA A 49 5.19 8.58 -11.82
CA ALA A 49 5.98 7.37 -12.04
C ALA A 49 5.58 6.21 -11.11
N PHE A 50 5.01 6.49 -9.93
CA PHE A 50 4.49 5.47 -9.03
C PHE A 50 3.21 4.82 -9.54
N MET A 51 2.43 5.48 -10.40
CA MET A 51 1.08 5.04 -10.76
C MET A 51 1.04 3.61 -11.28
N GLY A 52 1.95 3.25 -12.19
CA GLY A 52 1.99 1.89 -12.74
C GLY A 52 2.30 0.83 -11.69
N ALA A 53 3.30 1.12 -10.84
CA ALA A 53 3.69 0.21 -9.76
C ALA A 53 2.58 0.10 -8.70
N ASP A 54 1.96 1.22 -8.32
CA ASP A 54 0.89 1.25 -7.34
C ASP A 54 -0.36 0.51 -7.82
N LEU A 55 -0.79 0.71 -9.07
CA LEU A 55 -1.99 0.03 -9.57
C LEU A 55 -1.82 -1.49 -9.59
N ILE A 56 -0.62 -1.98 -9.85
CA ILE A 56 -0.34 -3.43 -9.96
C ILE A 56 0.04 -4.03 -8.60
N LEU A 57 1.11 -3.51 -7.99
CA LEU A 57 1.77 -4.11 -6.84
C LEU A 57 1.23 -3.64 -5.49
N PHE A 58 0.53 -2.51 -5.45
CA PHE A 58 -0.10 -2.00 -4.24
C PHE A 58 -1.60 -2.26 -4.27
N THR A 59 -2.33 -1.57 -5.15
CA THR A 59 -3.78 -1.70 -5.31
C THR A 59 -4.20 -3.11 -5.72
N GLY A 60 -3.68 -3.60 -6.86
CA GLY A 60 -4.06 -4.89 -7.42
C GLY A 60 -3.69 -6.04 -6.48
N ALA A 61 -2.45 -6.07 -6.00
CA ALA A 61 -1.98 -7.09 -5.07
C ALA A 61 -2.71 -7.06 -3.72
N SER A 62 -3.06 -5.89 -3.20
CA SER A 62 -3.84 -5.76 -1.96
C SER A 62 -5.24 -6.35 -2.11
N LEU A 63 -5.99 -5.95 -3.14
CA LEU A 63 -7.36 -6.46 -3.38
C LEU A 63 -7.35 -7.95 -3.71
N LEU A 64 -6.37 -8.41 -4.50
CA LEU A 64 -6.21 -9.83 -4.83
C LEU A 64 -5.86 -10.66 -3.59
N SER A 65 -5.00 -10.13 -2.71
CA SER A 65 -4.70 -10.73 -1.40
C SER A 65 -5.95 -10.83 -0.53
N ALA A 66 -6.75 -9.75 -0.44
CA ALA A 66 -7.99 -9.74 0.33
C ALA A 66 -8.97 -10.81 -0.17
N TYR A 67 -9.18 -10.87 -1.49
CA TYR A 67 -10.01 -11.89 -2.12
C TYR A 67 -9.48 -13.31 -1.84
N GLY A 68 -8.19 -13.55 -2.05
CA GLY A 68 -7.57 -14.85 -1.79
C GLY A 68 -7.69 -15.29 -0.34
N LEU A 69 -7.50 -14.37 0.61
CA LEU A 69 -7.65 -14.63 2.05
C LEU A 69 -9.09 -14.97 2.42
N GLN A 70 -10.07 -14.26 1.85
CA GLN A 70 -11.50 -14.52 2.04
C GLN A 70 -11.88 -15.90 1.51
N GLN A 71 -11.35 -16.28 0.34
CA GLN A 71 -11.55 -17.59 -0.28
C GLN A 71 -10.65 -18.70 0.31
N LYS A 72 -9.88 -18.40 1.36
CA LYS A 72 -8.93 -19.31 2.03
C LYS A 72 -7.94 -19.99 1.06
N ARG A 73 -7.53 -19.30 0.00
CA ARG A 73 -6.63 -19.85 -1.01
C ARG A 73 -5.17 -19.78 -0.56
N LYS A 74 -4.39 -20.83 -0.82
CA LYS A 74 -2.97 -20.90 -0.47
C LYS A 74 -2.12 -19.87 -1.22
N TRP A 75 -2.49 -19.52 -2.46
CA TRP A 75 -1.80 -18.51 -3.27
C TRP A 75 -1.95 -17.09 -2.72
N ALA A 76 -2.88 -16.84 -1.79
CA ALA A 76 -3.08 -15.51 -1.21
C ALA A 76 -1.86 -15.02 -0.43
N TRP A 77 -1.13 -15.93 0.22
CA TRP A 77 0.04 -15.56 1.02
C TRP A 77 1.21 -15.05 0.17
N PRO A 78 1.64 -15.72 -0.92
CA PRO A 78 2.63 -15.14 -1.83
C PRO A 78 2.25 -13.76 -2.38
N VAL A 79 0.98 -13.54 -2.74
CA VAL A 79 0.50 -12.22 -3.21
C VAL A 79 0.56 -11.18 -2.09
N LEU A 80 0.24 -11.56 -0.86
CA LEU A 80 0.35 -10.69 0.31
C LEU A 80 1.80 -10.31 0.60
N CYS A 81 2.76 -11.22 0.40
CA CYS A 81 4.19 -10.92 0.49
C CYS A 81 4.62 -9.89 -0.56
N LEU A 82 4.16 -10.03 -1.81
CA LEU A 82 4.43 -9.05 -2.88
C LEU A 82 3.89 -7.67 -2.51
N HIS A 83 2.63 -7.60 -2.09
CA HIS A 83 1.99 -6.37 -1.63
C HIS A 83 2.76 -5.72 -0.48
N THR A 84 3.09 -6.52 0.54
CA THR A 84 3.83 -6.05 1.72
C THR A 84 5.20 -5.49 1.34
N GLY A 85 5.94 -6.17 0.46
CA GLY A 85 7.23 -5.67 -0.03
C GLY A 85 7.10 -4.35 -0.76
N ALA A 86 6.13 -4.23 -1.67
CA ALA A 86 5.88 -3.00 -2.44
C ALA A 86 5.49 -1.84 -1.53
N ALA A 87 4.54 -2.06 -0.62
CA ALA A 87 4.05 -1.05 0.32
C ALA A 87 5.13 -0.58 1.29
N VAL A 88 5.92 -1.50 1.87
CA VAL A 88 7.04 -1.16 2.76
C VAL A 88 8.10 -0.37 2.00
N TYR A 89 8.48 -0.80 0.79
CA TYR A 89 9.46 -0.09 -0.01
C TYR A 89 8.99 1.33 -0.36
N ALA A 90 7.76 1.49 -0.84
CA ALA A 90 7.18 2.80 -1.14
C ALA A 90 7.15 3.70 0.11
N THR A 91 6.79 3.13 1.27
CA THR A 91 6.78 3.90 2.53
C THR A 91 8.18 4.37 2.92
N LEU A 92 9.18 3.49 2.82
CA LEU A 92 10.58 3.85 3.10
C LEU A 92 11.10 4.92 2.12
N TYR A 93 10.72 4.82 0.85
CA TYR A 93 11.05 5.81 -0.17
C TYR A 93 10.44 7.18 0.17
N CYS A 94 9.14 7.23 0.49
CA CYS A 94 8.47 8.47 0.90
C CYS A 94 9.09 9.06 2.16
N LEU A 95 9.40 8.23 3.17
CA LEU A 95 10.06 8.67 4.39
C LEU A 95 11.43 9.27 4.11
N ALA A 96 12.26 8.60 3.31
CA ALA A 96 13.58 9.09 2.93
C ALA A 96 13.48 10.42 2.18
N LEU A 97 12.60 10.54 1.19
CA LEU A 97 12.39 11.80 0.47
C LEU A 97 11.84 12.90 1.37
N SER A 98 10.93 12.61 2.29
CA SER A 98 10.43 13.60 3.24
C SER A 98 11.53 14.15 4.14
N LEU A 99 12.41 13.27 4.63
CA LEU A 99 13.56 13.67 5.44
C LEU A 99 14.56 14.52 4.65
N LEU A 100 14.82 14.16 3.38
CA LEU A 100 15.78 14.87 2.52
C LEU A 100 15.25 16.21 2.00
N SER A 101 13.96 16.30 1.68
CA SER A 101 13.34 17.49 1.08
C SER A 101 12.68 18.43 2.10
N GLY A 102 12.49 17.98 3.35
CA GLY A 102 11.77 18.73 4.38
C GLY A 102 10.25 18.82 4.17
N GLY A 103 9.67 18.08 3.22
CA GLY A 103 8.24 18.13 2.89
C GLY A 103 7.63 16.79 2.46
N GLY A 104 6.48 16.80 1.79
CA GLY A 104 5.78 15.57 1.36
C GLY A 104 5.22 14.71 2.52
N TRP A 105 5.11 15.28 3.72
CA TRP A 105 4.76 14.55 4.94
C TRP A 105 3.38 13.89 4.92
N ILE A 106 2.41 14.46 4.19
CA ILE A 106 1.05 13.92 4.13
C ILE A 106 1.08 12.51 3.53
N GLY A 107 1.71 12.33 2.37
CA GLY A 107 1.86 11.02 1.74
C GLY A 107 2.64 10.04 2.62
N THR A 108 3.74 10.51 3.22
CA THR A 108 4.56 9.70 4.14
C THR A 108 3.78 9.21 5.36
N ILE A 109 2.99 10.08 6.00
CA ILE A 109 2.17 9.71 7.16
C ILE A 109 1.08 8.72 6.78
N MET A 110 0.45 8.91 5.61
CA MET A 110 -0.57 7.97 5.10
C MET A 110 0.00 6.58 4.85
N MET A 111 1.25 6.50 4.39
CA MET A 111 1.94 5.23 4.12
C MET A 111 2.53 4.59 5.39
N ALA A 112 2.84 5.37 6.42
CA ALA A 112 3.52 4.89 7.64
C ALA A 112 2.93 3.61 8.29
N PRO A 113 1.59 3.42 8.36
CA PRO A 113 1.01 2.18 8.89
C PRO A 113 1.46 0.91 8.15
N CYS A 114 1.76 1.00 6.85
CA CYS A 114 2.21 -0.13 6.03
C CYS A 114 3.55 -0.71 6.50
N LEU A 115 4.40 0.07 7.19
CA LEU A 115 5.68 -0.42 7.74
C LEU A 115 5.51 -1.47 8.84
N VAL A 116 4.38 -1.45 9.56
CA VAL A 116 4.17 -2.30 10.73
C VAL A 116 3.05 -3.29 10.49
N VAL A 117 1.90 -2.80 10.00
CA VAL A 117 0.70 -3.62 9.88
C VAL A 117 0.89 -4.72 8.85
N LEU A 118 1.40 -4.40 7.65
CA LEU A 118 1.54 -5.40 6.58
C LEU A 118 2.55 -6.51 6.91
N PRO A 119 3.78 -6.21 7.41
CA PRO A 119 4.69 -7.26 7.87
C PRO A 119 4.10 -8.12 8.98
N TYR A 120 3.41 -7.50 9.96
CA TYR A 120 2.76 -8.23 11.05
C TYR A 120 1.68 -9.18 10.52
N LEU A 121 0.79 -8.71 9.63
CA LEU A 121 -0.25 -9.54 9.03
C LEU A 121 0.35 -10.68 8.20
N THR A 122 1.36 -10.37 7.37
CA THR A 122 2.02 -11.34 6.49
C THR A 122 2.70 -12.46 7.27
N TRP A 123 3.40 -12.12 8.35
CA TRP A 123 4.05 -13.09 9.24
C TRP A 123 3.03 -14.01 9.91
N ASN A 124 1.98 -13.43 10.49
CA ASN A 124 0.99 -14.20 11.26
C ASN A 124 0.02 -15.01 10.39
N LEU A 125 -0.14 -14.64 9.12
CA LEU A 125 -0.95 -15.37 8.14
C LEU A 125 -0.15 -16.40 7.32
N TYR A 126 1.10 -16.68 7.69
CA TYR A 126 1.90 -17.73 7.08
C TYR A 126 1.15 -19.08 7.09
N PRO A 127 1.03 -19.78 5.94
CA PRO A 127 0.39 -21.10 5.87
C PRO A 127 1.22 -22.13 6.64
N LYS A 128 0.71 -22.62 7.77
CA LYS A 128 1.40 -23.60 8.64
C LYS A 128 1.31 -25.04 8.13
N ASP A 129 0.42 -25.29 7.19
CA ASP A 129 0.15 -26.63 6.65
C ASP A 129 0.93 -26.82 5.34
N ARG A 130 2.24 -27.09 5.47
CA ARG A 130 3.05 -27.73 4.43
C ARG A 130 3.07 -29.22 4.67
#